data_AF-J9ET64-F1
#
_entry.id   AF-J9ET64-F1
#
_cell.length_a   1.000
_cell.length_b   1.000
_cell.length_c   1.000
_cell.angle_alpha   90.00
_cell.angle_beta   90.00
_cell.angle_gamma   90.00
#
_symmetry.space_group_name_H-M   'P 1'
#
loop_
_entity.id
_entity.type
_entity.pdbx_description
1 polymer ?
#
loop_
_entity_poly.entity_id
_entity_poly.type
_entity_poly.pdbx_seq_one_letter_code
_entity_poly.pdbx_strand_id
1 'polypeptide(L)'
;MLQADVEKSDSEKGKTLTQKSNKPLMERKRRARINKCLFEMRQMLVDDVKNGSPSHFKWEKADILEMSVAYIRQLRRRIAANSKAKKVFSLPYFVDGFSNCVREMQNYTLLEKWPVNLREYNNRLTSHLNARLHLLISEPAMK
;
A
#
# COMPACT_ATOMS: atom_id res chain seq x y z
N MET A 1 -16.06 45.90 -63.17
CA MET A 1 -16.55 46.78 -62.10
C MET A 1 -17.83 46.15 -61.56
N LEU A 2 -17.71 45.36 -60.50
CA LEU A 2 -18.00 45.74 -59.11
C LEU A 2 -19.52 45.84 -58.84
N GLN A 3 -20.07 44.76 -58.28
CA GLN A 3 -21.13 44.86 -57.28
C GLN A 3 -20.90 43.77 -56.24
N ALA A 4 -20.83 44.23 -54.99
CA ALA A 4 -20.66 43.45 -53.79
C ALA A 4 -22.05 43.27 -53.17
N ASP A 5 -22.38 42.05 -52.76
CA ASP A 5 -23.37 41.81 -51.71
C ASP A 5 -22.78 40.79 -50.73
N VAL A 6 -22.50 41.31 -49.54
CA VAL A 6 -22.13 40.58 -48.34
C VAL A 6 -23.44 40.15 -47.68
N GLU A 7 -23.74 38.86 -47.68
CA GLU A 7 -24.70 38.31 -46.73
C GLU A 7 -24.04 37.30 -45.79
N LYS A 8 -24.44 37.47 -44.54
CA LYS A 8 -23.78 37.11 -43.30
C LYS A 8 -24.56 35.97 -42.66
N SER A 9 -23.85 35.15 -41.90
CA SER A 9 -24.36 34.35 -40.77
C SER A 9 -25.11 33.06 -41.10
N ASP A 10 -24.38 31.94 -41.09
CA ASP A 10 -24.95 30.66 -40.65
C ASP A 10 -24.10 30.08 -39.50
N SER A 11 -24.06 30.83 -38.39
CA SER A 11 -23.46 30.40 -37.12
C SER A 11 -24.52 30.33 -36.04
N GLU A 12 -25.64 29.60 -36.23
CA GLU A 12 -26.55 29.40 -35.10
C GLU A 12 -27.54 28.22 -35.13
N LYS A 13 -27.23 27.11 -35.83
CA LYS A 13 -28.09 25.89 -35.75
C LYS A 13 -27.42 24.62 -35.20
N GLY A 14 -26.14 24.67 -34.83
CA GLY A 14 -25.38 23.49 -34.37
C GLY A 14 -25.35 23.19 -32.86
N LYS A 15 -25.82 24.08 -31.97
CA LYS A 15 -25.47 24.01 -30.53
C LYS A 15 -26.49 23.34 -29.60
N THR A 16 -27.70 23.00 -30.04
CA THR A 16 -28.77 22.54 -29.12
C THR A 16 -29.09 21.05 -29.17
N LEU A 17 -28.60 20.29 -30.17
CA LEU A 17 -28.90 18.85 -30.31
C LEU A 17 -27.83 17.93 -29.72
N THR A 18 -26.61 18.42 -29.43
CA THR A 18 -25.50 17.61 -28.91
C THR A 18 -25.44 17.53 -27.37
N GLN A 19 -26.14 18.43 -26.66
CA GLN A 19 -26.08 18.48 -25.20
C GLN A 19 -27.03 17.45 -24.51
N LYS A 20 -28.08 16.99 -25.20
CA LYS A 20 -29.02 15.98 -24.69
C LYS A 20 -28.59 14.53 -24.99
N SER A 21 -27.88 14.30 -26.10
CA SER A 21 -27.41 12.98 -26.56
C SER A 21 -26.06 12.57 -25.98
N ASN A 22 -25.23 13.51 -25.51
CA ASN A 22 -23.95 13.19 -24.87
C ASN A 22 -24.07 12.79 -23.39
N LYS A 23 -25.11 13.25 -22.68
CA LYS A 23 -25.40 12.86 -21.29
C LYS A 23 -25.54 11.33 -21.10
N PRO A 24 -26.31 10.59 -21.94
CA PRO A 24 -26.40 9.14 -21.80
C PRO A 24 -25.07 8.42 -22.12
N LEU A 25 -24.26 8.94 -23.05
CA LEU A 25 -22.94 8.37 -23.36
C LEU A 25 -21.94 8.56 -22.21
N MET A 26 -21.91 9.77 -21.62
CA MET A 26 -21.07 10.09 -20.48
C MET A 26 -21.45 9.26 -19.24
N GLU A 27 -22.74 9.04 -19.01
CA GLU A 27 -23.23 8.18 -17.93
C GLU A 27 -22.87 6.70 -18.18
N ARG A 28 -22.94 6.21 -19.42
CA ARG A 28 -22.48 4.86 -19.77
C ARG A 28 -20.98 4.69 -19.49
N LYS A 29 -20.15 5.67 -19.87
CA LYS A 29 -18.70 5.67 -19.57
C LYS A 29 -18.44 5.74 -18.05
N ARG A 30 -19.21 6.54 -17.30
CA ARG A 30 -19.14 6.60 -15.83
C ARG A 30 -19.48 5.24 -15.20
N ARG A 31 -20.59 4.61 -15.61
CA ARG A 31 -21.01 3.28 -15.12
C ARG A 31 -19.99 2.20 -15.41
N ALA A 32 -19.37 2.23 -16.59
CA ALA A 32 -18.28 1.30 -16.94
C ALA A 32 -17.07 1.45 -16.01
N ARG A 33 -16.66 2.70 -15.71
CA ARG A 33 -15.57 2.95 -14.73
C ARG A 33 -15.92 2.43 -13.35
N ILE A 34 -17.13 2.70 -12.84
CA ILE A 34 -17.57 2.23 -11.52
C ILE A 34 -17.54 0.70 -11.46
N ASN A 35 -18.07 0.01 -12.46
CA ASN A 35 -18.08 -1.45 -12.49
C ASN A 35 -16.66 -2.04 -12.58
N LYS A 36 -15.75 -1.40 -13.32
CA LYS A 36 -14.33 -1.80 -13.38
C LYS A 36 -13.69 -1.73 -11.99
N CYS A 37 -13.83 -0.59 -11.30
CA CYS A 37 -13.28 -0.43 -9.95
C CYS A 37 -13.90 -1.42 -8.94
N LEU A 38 -15.22 -1.68 -9.01
CA LEU A 38 -15.86 -2.67 -8.16
C LEU A 38 -15.35 -4.10 -8.41
N PHE A 39 -15.07 -4.44 -9.68
CA PHE A 39 -14.49 -5.73 -10.02
C PHE A 39 -13.06 -5.88 -9.48
N GLU A 40 -12.20 -4.88 -9.69
CA GLU A 40 -10.84 -4.85 -9.14
C GLU A 40 -10.84 -4.96 -7.62
N MET A 41 -11.74 -4.21 -6.96
CA MET A 41 -11.91 -4.23 -5.51
C MET A 41 -12.33 -5.61 -5.01
N ARG A 42 -13.26 -6.28 -5.70
CA ARG A 42 -13.62 -7.67 -5.38
C ARG A 42 -12.44 -8.63 -5.53
N GLN A 43 -11.64 -8.51 -6.59
CA GLN A 43 -10.47 -9.39 -6.79
C GLN A 43 -9.48 -9.25 -5.63
N MET A 44 -9.12 -8.00 -5.26
CA MET A 44 -8.24 -7.74 -4.12
C MET A 44 -8.79 -8.32 -2.80
N LEU A 45 -10.10 -8.19 -2.56
CA LEU A 45 -10.75 -8.74 -1.37
C LEU A 45 -10.79 -10.28 -1.36
N VAL A 46 -11.03 -10.91 -2.51
CA VAL A 46 -11.10 -12.38 -2.62
C VAL A 46 -9.71 -12.99 -2.49
N ASP A 47 -8.69 -12.37 -3.08
CA ASP A 47 -7.30 -12.85 -3.00
C ASP A 47 -6.76 -12.83 -1.57
N ASP A 48 -7.15 -11.83 -0.76
CA ASP A 48 -6.81 -11.78 0.67
C ASP A 48 -7.64 -12.74 1.55
N VAL A 49 -8.81 -13.19 1.08
CA VAL A 49 -9.75 -14.07 1.80
C VAL A 49 -9.60 -15.57 1.44
N LYS A 50 -8.78 -15.91 0.43
CA LYS A 50 -8.52 -17.29 -0.03
C LYS A 50 -7.92 -18.26 1.02
N ASN A 51 -7.66 -17.80 2.25
CA ASN A 51 -7.35 -18.69 3.38
C ASN A 51 -8.58 -19.29 4.07
N GLY A 52 -9.82 -19.00 3.63
CA GLY A 52 -11.03 -19.33 4.42
C GLY A 52 -12.20 -20.04 3.75
N SER A 53 -12.46 -19.91 2.44
CA SER A 53 -13.54 -20.68 1.79
C SER A 53 -13.52 -20.56 0.25
N PRO A 54 -13.65 -21.67 -0.51
CA PRO A 54 -13.82 -21.64 -1.94
C PRO A 54 -15.30 -21.46 -2.22
N SER A 55 -15.75 -20.22 -2.27
CA SER A 55 -17.03 -19.99 -2.91
C SER A 55 -17.01 -18.68 -3.66
N HIS A 56 -17.07 -18.85 -4.97
CA HIS A 56 -17.23 -17.84 -6.00
C HIS A 56 -18.64 -17.22 -5.88
N PHE A 57 -19.10 -16.94 -4.66
CA PHE A 57 -20.39 -16.36 -4.38
C PHE A 57 -20.47 -15.04 -5.14
N LYS A 58 -21.65 -14.79 -5.66
CA LYS A 58 -22.00 -13.63 -6.45
C LYS A 58 -22.01 -12.41 -5.52
N TRP A 59 -20.84 -11.83 -5.25
CA TRP A 59 -20.76 -10.65 -4.39
C TRP A 59 -21.57 -9.54 -5.03
N GLU A 60 -22.62 -9.10 -4.34
CA GLU A 60 -23.43 -7.99 -4.79
C GLU A 60 -22.66 -6.69 -4.60
N LYS A 61 -23.11 -5.63 -5.28
CA LYS A 61 -22.44 -4.32 -5.17
C LYS A 61 -22.41 -3.80 -3.73
N ALA A 62 -23.43 -4.10 -2.93
CA ALA A 62 -23.49 -3.77 -1.52
C ALA A 62 -22.41 -4.53 -0.72
N ASP A 63 -22.30 -5.85 -0.92
CA ASP A 63 -21.31 -6.70 -0.23
C ASP A 63 -19.88 -6.26 -0.53
N ILE A 64 -19.56 -5.96 -1.80
CA ILE A 64 -18.22 -5.49 -2.18
C ILE A 64 -17.91 -4.19 -1.43
N LEU A 65 -18.86 -3.25 -1.35
CA LEU A 65 -18.65 -1.97 -0.64
C LEU A 65 -18.49 -2.19 0.86
N GLU A 66 -19.35 -3.00 1.48
CA GLU A 66 -19.32 -3.27 2.91
C GLU A 66 -18.01 -3.97 3.33
N MET A 67 -17.63 -5.02 2.62
CA MET A 67 -16.38 -5.73 2.88
C MET A 67 -15.16 -4.85 2.66
N SER A 68 -15.17 -3.98 1.64
CA SER A 68 -14.08 -3.04 1.40
C SER A 68 -13.89 -2.08 2.57
N VAL A 69 -14.98 -1.57 3.13
CA VAL A 69 -14.94 -0.69 4.30
C VAL A 69 -14.39 -1.45 5.51
N ALA A 70 -14.85 -2.70 5.74
CA ALA A 70 -14.34 -3.55 6.81
C ALA A 70 -12.84 -3.82 6.65
N TYR A 71 -12.40 -4.15 5.44
CA TYR A 71 -11.00 -4.38 5.08
C TYR A 71 -10.14 -3.14 5.30
N ILE A 72 -10.56 -1.96 4.82
CA ILE A 72 -9.82 -0.70 5.04
C ILE A 72 -9.69 -0.39 6.54
N ARG A 73 -10.76 -0.60 7.32
CA ARG A 73 -10.70 -0.42 8.79
C ARG A 73 -9.71 -1.40 9.42
N GLN A 74 -9.71 -2.66 8.99
CA GLN A 74 -8.74 -3.66 9.46
C GLN A 74 -7.31 -3.29 9.07
N LEU A 75 -7.08 -2.86 7.83
CA LEU A 75 -5.78 -2.44 7.33
C LEU A 75 -5.24 -1.25 8.13
N ARG A 76 -6.08 -0.23 8.39
CA ARG A 76 -5.70 0.91 9.25
C ARG A 76 -5.31 0.47 10.66
N ARG A 77 -6.03 -0.49 11.25
CA ARG A 77 -5.68 -1.06 12.57
C ARG A 77 -4.34 -1.80 12.53
N ARG A 78 -4.10 -2.62 11.49
CA ARG A 78 -2.81 -3.32 11.30
C ARG A 78 -1.65 -2.35 11.13
N ILE A 79 -1.81 -1.32 10.29
CA ILE A 79 -0.79 -0.27 10.11
C ILE A 79 -0.52 0.43 11.44
N ALA A 80 -1.56 0.88 12.15
CA ALA A 80 -1.39 1.55 13.44
C ALA A 80 -0.71 0.65 14.50
N ALA A 81 -1.05 -0.64 14.55
CA ALA A 81 -0.40 -1.61 15.42
C ALA A 81 1.08 -1.80 15.05
N ASN A 82 1.39 -1.90 13.76
CA ASN A 82 2.77 -2.02 13.27
C ASN A 82 3.59 -0.75 13.56
N SER A 83 3.01 0.43 13.37
CA SER A 83 3.65 1.70 13.74
C SER A 83 3.90 1.82 15.25
N LYS A 84 2.98 1.33 16.09
CA LYS A 84 3.19 1.26 17.54
C LYS A 84 4.32 0.30 17.89
N ALA A 85 4.36 -0.89 17.29
CA ALA A 85 5.43 -1.86 17.50
C ALA A 85 6.79 -1.29 17.06
N LYS A 86 6.87 -0.71 15.86
CA LYS A 86 8.07 -0.01 15.37
C LYS A 86 8.52 1.09 16.33
N LYS A 87 7.59 1.89 16.86
CA LYS A 87 7.90 2.95 17.83
C LYS A 87 8.50 2.38 19.13
N VAL A 88 8.09 1.19 19.56
CA VAL A 88 8.69 0.53 20.73
C VAL A 88 10.13 0.10 20.45
N PHE A 89 10.39 -0.45 19.27
CA PHE A 89 11.73 -0.87 18.86
C PHE A 89 12.69 0.28 18.54
N SER A 90 12.16 1.48 18.27
CA SER A 90 12.96 2.69 18.08
C SER A 90 13.20 3.48 19.37
N LEU A 91 12.77 2.99 20.54
CA LEU A 91 13.02 3.66 21.81
C LEU A 91 14.51 3.58 22.16
N PRO A 92 15.14 4.66 22.68
CA PRO A 92 16.57 4.68 22.99
C PRO A 92 17.03 3.54 23.88
N TYR A 93 16.25 3.21 24.93
CA TYR A 93 16.57 2.11 25.84
C TYR A 93 16.56 0.73 25.15
N PHE A 94 15.73 0.53 24.12
CA PHE A 94 15.69 -0.72 23.37
C PHE A 94 16.92 -0.83 22.48
N VAL A 95 17.28 0.25 21.79
CA VAL A 95 18.48 0.33 20.95
C VAL A 95 19.74 0.11 21.78
N ASP A 96 19.83 0.74 22.96
CA ASP A 96 20.93 0.59 23.89
C ASP A 96 21.02 -0.85 24.43
N GLY A 97 19.90 -1.43 24.85
CA GLY A 97 19.83 -2.83 25.29
C GLY A 97 20.23 -3.82 24.18
N PHE A 98 19.79 -3.58 22.95
CA PHE A 98 20.18 -4.38 21.79
C PHE A 98 21.68 -4.26 21.50
N SER A 99 22.23 -3.04 21.53
CA SER A 99 23.67 -2.80 21.34
C SER A 99 24.51 -3.51 22.41
N ASN A 100 24.09 -3.43 23.67
CA ASN A 100 24.77 -4.13 24.77
C ASN A 100 24.72 -5.65 24.58
N CYS A 101 23.59 -6.21 24.15
CA CYS A 101 23.47 -7.65 23.88
C CYS A 101 24.42 -8.10 22.75
N VAL A 102 24.54 -7.32 21.67
CA VAL A 102 25.48 -7.62 20.58
C VAL A 102 26.92 -7.55 21.06
N ARG A 103 27.25 -6.57 21.91
CA ARG A 103 28.59 -6.40 22.49
C ARG A 103 28.96 -7.55 23.42
N GLU A 104 28.06 -7.95 24.31
CA GLU A 104 28.27 -9.10 25.20
C GLU A 104 28.48 -10.39 24.39
N MET A 105 27.69 -10.59 23.33
CA MET A 105 27.86 -11.75 22.45
C MET A 105 29.24 -11.77 21.78
N GLN A 106 29.77 -10.60 21.38
CA GLN A 106 31.13 -10.49 20.85
C GLN A 106 32.19 -10.77 21.93
N ASN A 107 31.93 -10.37 23.17
CA ASN A 107 32.84 -10.59 24.31
C ASN A 107 32.98 -12.09 24.64
N TYR A 108 31.89 -12.87 24.63
CA TYR A 108 31.95 -14.31 24.83
C TYR A 108 32.82 -15.03 23.80
N THR A 109 32.76 -14.58 22.53
CA THR A 109 33.61 -15.12 21.45
C THR A 109 35.10 -14.83 21.66
N LEU A 110 35.45 -13.79 22.43
CA LEU A 110 36.84 -13.44 22.77
C LEU A 110 37.35 -14.18 24.02
N LEU A 111 36.46 -14.51 24.95
CA LEU A 111 36.81 -15.12 26.23
C LEU A 111 37.00 -16.64 26.15
N GLU A 112 36.29 -17.31 25.25
CA GLU A 112 36.37 -18.77 25.08
C GLU A 112 37.08 -19.16 23.77
N LYS A 113 37.86 -20.25 23.81
CA LYS A 113 38.46 -20.84 22.61
C LYS A 113 37.40 -21.63 21.83
N TRP A 114 36.59 -20.93 21.05
CA TRP A 114 35.55 -21.54 20.22
C TRP A 114 36.18 -22.30 19.03
N PRO A 115 35.67 -23.49 18.70
CA PRO A 115 36.09 -24.18 17.48
C PRO A 115 35.70 -23.35 16.24
N VAL A 116 36.47 -23.51 15.16
CA VAL A 116 36.45 -22.61 13.98
C VAL A 116 35.06 -22.50 13.34
N ASN A 117 34.32 -23.61 13.29
CA ASN A 117 32.96 -23.67 12.78
C ASN A 117 31.99 -22.79 13.59
N LEU A 118 32.00 -22.89 14.92
CA LEU A 118 31.13 -22.09 15.79
C LEU A 118 31.48 -20.60 15.72
N ARG A 119 32.76 -20.26 15.53
CA ARG A 119 33.22 -18.88 15.32
C ARG A 119 32.68 -18.27 14.03
N GLU A 120 32.59 -19.06 12.95
CA GLU A 120 31.99 -18.60 11.68
C GLU A 120 30.49 -18.29 11.84
N TYR A 121 29.73 -19.17 12.49
CA TYR A 121 28.31 -18.93 12.76
C TYR A 121 28.11 -17.69 13.64
N ASN A 122 28.93 -17.52 14.68
CA ASN A 122 28.88 -16.35 15.54
C ASN A 122 29.20 -15.06 14.79
N ASN A 123 30.21 -15.06 13.92
CA ASN A 123 30.55 -13.90 13.09
C ASN A 123 29.41 -13.51 12.14
N ARG A 124 28.78 -14.51 11.49
CA ARG A 124 27.61 -14.29 10.61
C ARG A 124 26.42 -13.73 11.40
N LEU A 125 26.16 -14.28 12.58
CA LEU A 125 25.10 -13.79 13.48
C LEU A 125 25.40 -12.35 13.94
N THR A 126 26.62 -12.08 14.39
CA THR A 126 27.08 -10.75 14.81
C THR A 126 26.94 -9.74 13.68
N SER A 127 27.35 -10.09 12.47
CA SER A 127 27.22 -9.24 11.29
C SER A 127 25.75 -8.93 10.98
N HIS A 128 24.87 -9.94 11.04
CA HIS A 128 23.44 -9.75 10.86
C HIS A 128 22.83 -8.83 11.92
N LEU A 129 23.14 -9.05 13.20
CA LEU A 129 22.62 -8.24 14.30
C LEU A 129 23.11 -6.78 14.21
N ASN A 130 24.37 -6.56 13.86
CA ASN A 130 24.89 -5.21 13.63
C ASN A 130 24.19 -4.52 12.45
N ALA A 131 23.95 -5.23 11.34
CA ALA A 131 23.18 -4.68 10.22
C ALA A 131 21.75 -4.29 10.64
N ARG A 132 21.10 -5.09 11.50
CA ARG A 132 19.77 -4.78 12.06
C ARG A 132 19.80 -3.59 13.02
N LEU A 133 20.82 -3.50 13.87
CA LEU A 133 21.04 -2.36 14.76
C LEU A 133 21.21 -1.06 13.95
N HIS A 134 21.98 -1.10 12.86
CA HIS A 134 22.13 0.05 11.97
C HIS A 134 20.80 0.48 11.33
N LEU A 135 19.90 -0.45 10.99
CA LEU A 135 18.57 -0.10 10.49
C LEU A 135 17.69 0.55 11.57
N LEU A 136 17.80 0.10 12.82
CA LEU A 136 17.08 0.70 13.96
C LEU A 136 17.55 2.12 14.26
N ILE A 137 18.85 2.40 14.09
CA ILE A 137 19.46 3.72 14.32
C ILE A 137 19.25 4.65 13.12
N SER A 138 19.25 4.11 11.89
CA SER A 138 19.20 4.92 10.66
C SER A 138 17.80 5.20 10.12
N GLU A 139 16.73 4.53 10.59
CA GLU A 139 15.35 4.95 10.28
C GLU A 139 15.10 6.31 10.95
N PRO A 140 15.06 7.44 10.20
CA PRO A 140 14.72 8.70 10.79
C PRO A 140 13.25 8.63 11.16
N ALA A 141 12.91 8.99 12.40
CA ALA A 141 11.54 9.20 12.83
C ALA A 141 10.83 10.06 11.76
N MET A 142 9.89 9.44 11.02
CA MET A 142 9.04 10.19 10.10
C MET A 142 8.29 11.22 10.95
N LYS A 143 8.72 12.48 10.81
CA LYS A 143 8.01 13.66 11.33
C LYS A 143 6.70 13.83 10.58
#